data_AF-A0A1Y2NWV2-F1
#
_entry.id   AF-A0A1Y2NWV2-F1
#
_cell.length_a   1.000
_cell.length_b   1.000
_cell.length_c   1.000
_cell.angle_alpha   90.00
_cell.angle_beta   90.00
_cell.angle_gamma   90.00
#
_symmetry.space_group_name_H-M   'P 1'
#
loop_
_entity.id
_entity.type
_entity.pdbx_description
1 polymer ?
#
loop_
_entity_poly.entity_id
_entity_poly.type
_entity_poly.pdbx_seq_one_letter_code
_entity_poly.pdbx_strand_id
1 'polypeptide(L)'
;MTGGHHFLAPAMEMHRLATTYEPTGMLQVGADFATLPEALQLHADAMKVTLEKADAYWPVDPAIVDLLGQIHALQLRAAEMARELTPAFEQLHDVDLTRLHNPRKSAQAEAMWDVSRNL
;
A
#
# COMPACT_ATOMS: atom_id res chain seq x y z
N MET A 1 4.17 31.18 1.52
CA MET A 1 4.51 30.96 0.10
C MET A 1 4.35 29.47 -0.18
N THR A 2 3.26 29.11 -0.85
CA THR A 2 2.92 27.76 -1.31
C THR A 2 3.50 27.59 -2.71
N GLY A 3 4.56 26.80 -2.87
CA GLY A 3 5.31 26.83 -4.13
C GLY A 3 6.17 25.61 -4.43
N GLY A 4 5.78 24.41 -4.02
CA GLY A 4 6.50 23.20 -4.41
C GLY A 4 5.64 21.94 -4.33
N HIS A 5 5.93 20.97 -5.19
CA HIS A 5 5.53 19.58 -5.00
C HIS A 5 6.22 19.08 -3.73
N HIS A 6 5.59 19.28 -2.57
CA HIS A 6 6.13 18.81 -1.31
C HIS A 6 5.98 17.30 -1.29
N PHE A 7 6.95 16.54 -1.82
CA PHE A 7 6.95 15.08 -1.66
C PHE A 7 6.88 14.69 -0.19
N LEU A 8 7.56 15.47 0.65
CA LEU A 8 7.76 15.17 2.06
C LEU A 8 6.49 15.30 2.90
N ALA A 9 5.67 16.35 2.74
CA ALA A 9 4.53 16.58 3.65
C ALA A 9 3.44 15.49 3.54
N PRO A 10 2.90 15.17 2.34
CA PRO A 10 2.13 13.97 2.07
C PRO A 10 2.78 12.67 2.59
N ALA A 11 4.08 12.48 2.37
CA ALA A 11 4.78 11.29 2.85
C ALA A 11 4.86 11.23 4.39
N MET A 12 5.03 12.37 5.06
CA MET A 12 5.00 12.47 6.52
C MET A 12 3.62 12.09 7.07
N GLU A 13 2.54 12.49 6.39
CA GLU A 13 1.19 12.10 6.80
C GLU A 13 0.96 10.59 6.61
N MET A 14 1.41 10.03 5.48
CA MET A 14 1.38 8.56 5.28
C MET A 14 2.15 7.83 6.38
N HIS A 15 3.34 8.31 6.72
CA HIS A 15 4.15 7.75 7.81
C HIS A 15 3.44 7.86 9.16
N ARG A 16 2.86 9.02 9.47
CA ARG A 16 2.12 9.25 10.72
C ARG A 16 0.95 8.27 10.85
N LEU A 17 0.15 8.12 9.78
CA LEU A 17 -0.96 7.16 9.75
C LEU A 17 -0.49 5.72 10.01
N ALA A 18 0.61 5.32 9.39
CA ALA A 18 1.20 3.99 9.61
C ALA A 18 1.68 3.79 11.06
N THR A 19 2.25 4.81 11.70
CA THR A 19 2.72 4.69 13.10
C THR A 19 1.59 4.58 14.13
N THR A 20 0.37 4.98 13.77
CA THR A 20 -0.81 4.92 14.64
C THR A 20 -1.82 3.89 14.17
N TYR A 21 -1.41 2.98 13.28
CA TYR A 21 -2.30 1.97 12.71
C TYR A 21 -2.60 0.87 13.71
N GLU A 22 -3.87 0.73 14.06
CA GLU A 22 -4.40 -0.30 14.96
C GLU A 22 -5.58 -1.02 14.27
N PRO A 23 -5.35 -2.15 13.59
CA PRO A 23 -6.43 -2.87 12.92
C PRO A 23 -7.36 -3.54 13.94
N THR A 24 -8.66 -3.54 13.66
CA THR A 24 -9.67 -4.24 14.48
C THR A 24 -9.61 -5.76 14.30
N GLY A 25 -9.04 -6.24 13.19
CA GLY A 25 -8.85 -7.66 12.88
C GLY A 25 -8.15 -7.86 11.55
N MET A 26 -7.79 -9.10 11.25
CA MET A 26 -6.95 -9.42 10.08
C MET A 26 -7.64 -9.18 8.73
N LEU A 27 -8.97 -9.19 8.67
CA LEU A 27 -9.68 -8.83 7.44
C LEU A 27 -9.48 -7.35 7.06
N GLN A 28 -9.35 -6.47 8.05
CA GLN A 28 -9.03 -5.06 7.80
C GLN A 28 -7.62 -4.94 7.21
N VAL A 29 -6.64 -5.68 7.76
CA VAL A 29 -5.26 -5.71 7.23
C VAL A 29 -5.23 -6.18 5.77
N GLY A 30 -5.96 -7.25 5.44
CA GLY A 30 -6.07 -7.73 4.07
C GLY A 30 -6.72 -6.72 3.13
N ALA A 31 -7.79 -6.04 3.57
CA ALA A 31 -8.44 -4.98 2.81
C ALA A 31 -7.51 -3.77 2.58
N ASP A 32 -6.71 -3.40 3.58
CA ASP A 32 -5.76 -2.31 3.47
C ASP A 32 -4.64 -2.65 2.46
N PHE A 33 -4.14 -3.89 2.47
CA PHE A 33 -3.17 -4.35 1.45
C PHE A 33 -3.74 -4.31 0.03
N ALA A 34 -5.03 -4.57 -0.15
CA ALA A 34 -5.68 -4.49 -1.46
C ALA A 34 -5.67 -3.08 -2.06
N THR A 35 -5.48 -2.03 -1.23
CA THR A 35 -5.38 -0.64 -1.70
C THR A 35 -3.96 -0.21 -2.06
N LEU A 36 -2.93 -0.97 -1.63
CA LEU A 36 -1.53 -0.60 -1.84
C LEU A 36 -1.13 -0.42 -3.32
N PRO A 37 -1.61 -1.25 -4.28
CA PRO A 37 -1.30 -1.05 -5.69
C PRO A 37 -1.76 0.32 -6.22
N GLU A 38 -2.96 0.75 -5.83
CA GLU A 38 -3.52 2.05 -6.23
C GLU A 38 -2.75 3.20 -5.58
N ALA A 39 -2.41 3.08 -4.29
CA ALA A 39 -1.60 4.08 -3.60
C ALA A 39 -0.23 4.27 -4.29
N LEU A 40 0.47 3.18 -4.62
CA LEU A 40 1.76 3.23 -5.32
C LEU A 40 1.64 3.75 -6.74
N GLN A 41 0.53 3.47 -7.43
CA GLN A 41 0.25 4.06 -8.75
C GLN A 41 0.11 5.58 -8.65
N LEU A 42 -0.61 6.10 -7.65
CA LEU A 42 -0.74 7.54 -7.43
C LEU A 42 0.62 8.21 -7.15
N HIS A 43 1.53 7.53 -6.44
CA HIS A 43 2.90 8.00 -6.25
C HIS A 43 3.68 8.08 -7.58
N ALA A 44 3.53 7.06 -8.44
CA ALA A 44 4.15 7.05 -9.76
C ALA A 44 3.59 8.18 -10.65
N ASP A 45 2.28 8.37 -10.67
CA ASP A 45 1.61 9.41 -11.46
C ASP A 45 2.04 10.82 -11.03
N ALA A 46 2.22 11.06 -9.72
CA ALA A 46 2.75 12.32 -9.22
C ALA A 46 4.20 12.58 -9.67
N MET A 47 5.03 11.53 -9.72
CA MET A 47 6.39 11.62 -10.26
C MET A 47 6.38 11.89 -11.76
N LYS A 48 5.49 11.23 -12.51
CA LYS A 48 5.30 11.48 -13.95
C LYS A 48 5.00 12.94 -14.25
N VAL A 49 4.08 13.56 -13.50
CA VAL A 49 3.78 15.01 -13.65
C VAL A 49 5.02 15.88 -13.39
N THR A 50 5.85 15.49 -12.42
CA THR A 50 7.09 16.22 -12.11
C THR A 50 8.11 16.06 -13.25
N LEU A 51 8.28 14.85 -13.75
CA LEU A 51 9.17 14.52 -14.87
C LEU A 51 8.77 15.28 -16.14
N GLU A 52 7.49 15.25 -16.50
CA GLU A 52 6.98 15.94 -17.69
C GLU A 52 7.21 17.46 -17.62
N LYS A 53 7.07 18.06 -16.43
CA LYS A 53 7.39 19.49 -16.25
C LYS A 53 8.89 19.78 -16.29
N ALA A 54 9.69 18.90 -15.70
CA ALA A 54 11.14 19.02 -15.69
C ALA A 54 11.72 18.99 -17.11
N ASP A 55 11.24 18.07 -17.94
CA ASP A 55 11.65 17.91 -19.33
C ASP A 55 11.15 19.06 -20.23
N ALA A 56 9.91 19.52 -20.04
CA ALA A 56 9.29 20.49 -20.94
C ALA A 56 9.59 21.96 -20.60
N TYR A 57 9.76 22.31 -19.32
CA TYR A 57 9.68 23.71 -18.88
C TYR A 57 10.80 24.17 -17.95
N TRP A 58 11.41 23.27 -17.17
CA TRP A 58 12.38 23.68 -16.16
C TRP A 58 13.80 23.68 -16.74
N PRO A 59 14.64 24.69 -16.43
CA PRO A 59 16.03 24.73 -16.90
C PRO A 59 16.92 23.81 -16.04
N VAL A 60 16.54 22.54 -15.90
CA VAL A 60 17.32 21.52 -15.18
C VAL A 60 18.24 20.78 -16.15
N ASP A 61 19.35 20.25 -15.65
CA ASP A 61 20.26 19.43 -16.44
C ASP A 61 19.54 18.13 -16.92
N PRO A 62 19.72 17.69 -18.18
CA PRO A 62 19.12 16.46 -18.68
C PRO A 62 19.39 15.22 -17.81
N ALA A 63 20.55 15.15 -17.15
CA ALA A 63 20.86 14.05 -16.25
C ALA A 63 19.92 13.98 -15.03
N ILE A 64 19.34 15.11 -14.61
CA ILE A 64 18.31 15.12 -13.55
C ILE A 64 17.00 14.54 -14.07
N VAL A 65 16.61 14.87 -15.30
CA VAL A 65 15.41 14.32 -15.96
C VAL A 65 15.54 12.79 -16.08
N ASP A 66 16.72 12.30 -16.48
CA ASP A 66 17.02 10.86 -16.55
C ASP A 66 16.90 10.17 -15.18
N LEU A 67 17.39 10.81 -14.11
CA LEU A 67 17.26 10.29 -12.75
C LEU A 67 15.80 10.24 -12.28
N LEU A 68 15.00 11.27 -12.58
CA LEU A 68 13.56 11.29 -12.29
C LEU A 68 12.83 10.17 -13.05
N GLY A 69 13.20 9.93 -14.31
CA GLY A 69 12.67 8.82 -15.11
C GLY A 69 12.96 7.44 -14.51
N GLN A 70 14.17 7.23 -13.99
CA GLN A 70 14.53 5.99 -13.30
C GLN A 70 13.71 5.78 -12.02
N ILE A 71 13.49 6.84 -11.23
CA ILE A 71 12.67 6.77 -10.02
C ILE A 71 11.22 6.42 -10.36
N HIS A 72 10.64 7.08 -11.38
CA HIS A 72 9.28 6.79 -11.85
C HIS A 72 9.12 5.32 -12.28
N ALA A 73 10.09 4.77 -13.01
CA ALA A 73 10.08 3.37 -13.43
C ALA A 73 10.08 2.39 -12.23
N LEU A 74 10.84 2.70 -11.18
CA LEU A 74 10.85 1.91 -9.94
C LEU A 74 9.51 1.98 -9.20
N GLN A 75 8.85 3.15 -9.18
CA GLN A 75 7.53 3.31 -8.57
C GLN A 75 6.46 2.50 -9.31
N LEU A 76 6.46 2.51 -10.64
CA LEU A 76 5.57 1.65 -11.44
C LEU A 76 5.79 0.16 -11.15
N ARG A 77 7.05 -0.26 -11.06
CA ARG A 77 7.38 -1.65 -10.71
C ARG A 77 6.90 -2.02 -9.30
N ALA A 78 7.01 -1.11 -8.34
CA ALA A 78 6.49 -1.34 -7.00
C ALA A 78 4.95 -1.49 -7.01
N ALA A 79 4.24 -0.64 -7.76
CA ALA A 79 2.78 -0.74 -7.92
C ALA A 79 2.36 -2.07 -8.57
N GLU A 80 3.11 -2.53 -9.57
CA GLU A 80 2.87 -3.84 -10.20
C GLU A 80 3.06 -4.99 -9.21
N MET A 81 4.20 -5.02 -8.51
CA MET A 81 4.48 -6.06 -7.52
C MET A 81 3.44 -6.09 -6.39
N ALA A 82 2.89 -4.94 -6.00
CA ALA A 82 1.87 -4.89 -4.95
C ALA A 82 0.56 -5.58 -5.36
N ARG A 83 0.27 -5.77 -6.66
CA ARG A 83 -0.94 -6.48 -7.13
C ARG A 83 -0.98 -7.94 -6.68
N GLU A 84 0.18 -8.52 -6.38
CA GLU A 84 0.31 -9.88 -5.86
C GLU A 84 -0.09 -10.03 -4.39
N LEU A 85 -0.24 -8.93 -3.64
CA LEU A 85 -0.54 -8.99 -2.21
C LEU A 85 -1.91 -9.57 -1.92
N THR A 86 -2.95 -9.17 -2.63
CA THR A 86 -4.31 -9.69 -2.44
C THR A 86 -4.39 -11.20 -2.69
N PRO A 87 -3.98 -11.72 -3.88
CA PRO A 87 -4.03 -13.17 -4.12
C PRO A 87 -3.13 -13.94 -3.15
N ALA A 88 -1.96 -13.40 -2.78
CA ALA A 88 -1.10 -14.03 -1.77
C ALA A 88 -1.78 -14.07 -0.39
N PHE A 89 -2.43 -12.99 0.02
CA PHE A 89 -3.15 -12.94 1.30
C PHE A 89 -4.29 -13.96 1.33
N GLU A 90 -5.10 -14.02 0.27
CA GLU A 90 -6.21 -14.99 0.15
C GLU A 90 -5.69 -16.43 0.16
N GLN A 91 -4.65 -16.73 -0.62
CA GLN A 91 -4.09 -18.08 -0.71
C GLN A 91 -3.46 -18.53 0.60
N LEU A 92 -2.64 -17.69 1.23
CA LEU A 92 -1.88 -18.06 2.42
C LEU A 92 -2.75 -18.14 3.67
N HIS A 93 -3.89 -17.45 3.70
CA HIS A 93 -4.83 -17.42 4.83
C HIS A 93 -6.17 -18.12 4.51
N ASP A 94 -6.23 -18.97 3.48
CA ASP A 94 -7.46 -19.65 3.05
C ASP A 94 -8.18 -20.39 4.19
N VAL A 95 -7.42 -21.05 5.07
CA VAL A 95 -7.97 -21.74 6.24
C VAL A 95 -8.69 -20.77 7.17
N ASP A 96 -8.05 -19.65 7.51
CA ASP A 96 -8.60 -18.64 8.42
C ASP A 96 -9.81 -17.94 7.80
N LEU A 97 -9.70 -17.56 6.53
CA LEU A 97 -10.79 -16.95 5.76
C LEU A 97 -12.00 -17.90 5.66
N THR A 98 -11.75 -19.19 5.42
CA THR A 98 -12.80 -20.22 5.40
C THR A 98 -13.46 -20.34 6.77
N ARG A 99 -12.71 -20.27 7.88
CA ARG A 99 -13.29 -20.33 9.24
C ARG A 99 -14.12 -19.09 9.58
N LEU A 100 -13.70 -17.92 9.11
CA LEU A 100 -14.47 -16.68 9.29
C LEU A 100 -15.79 -16.71 8.51
N HIS A 101 -15.79 -17.24 7.28
CA HIS A 101 -17.00 -17.36 6.47
C HIS A 101 -17.88 -18.56 6.84
N ASN A 102 -17.27 -19.64 7.34
CA ASN A 102 -17.95 -20.89 7.70
C ASN A 102 -17.42 -21.45 9.03
N PRO A 103 -17.85 -20.85 10.17
CA PRO A 103 -17.39 -21.26 11.49
C PRO A 103 -17.86 -22.67 11.85
N ARG A 104 -17.09 -23.39 12.68
CA ARG A 104 -17.46 -24.74 13.14
C ARG A 104 -18.72 -24.69 14.00
N LYS A 105 -19.84 -25.20 13.47
CA LYS A 105 -21.19 -25.22 14.10
C LYS A 105 -21.79 -23.83 14.31
N SER A 106 -21.09 -22.90 14.96
CA SER A 106 -21.51 -21.51 15.18
C SER A 106 -20.31 -20.61 15.50
N ALA A 107 -20.49 -19.28 15.41
CA ALA A 107 -19.47 -18.31 15.81
C ALA A 107 -19.04 -18.46 17.29
N GLN A 108 -19.97 -18.80 18.17
CA GLN A 108 -19.66 -19.05 19.59
C GLN A 108 -18.79 -20.29 19.78
N ALA A 109 -19.04 -21.35 19.01
CA ALA A 109 -18.21 -22.55 19.04
C ALA A 109 -16.83 -22.32 18.45
N GLU A 110 -16.71 -21.49 17.40
CA GLU A 110 -15.42 -21.08 16.83
C GLU A 110 -14.58 -20.28 17.84
N ALA A 111 -15.20 -19.35 18.57
CA ALA A 111 -14.53 -18.50 19.58
C ALA A 111 -13.92 -19.27 20.77
N MET A 112 -14.25 -20.55 20.96
CA MET A 112 -13.57 -21.40 21.94
C MET A 112 -12.12 -21.71 21.57
N TRP A 113 -11.75 -21.57 20.29
CA TRP A 113 -10.39 -21.73 19.77
C TRP A 113 -9.58 -20.42 19.81
N ASP A 114 -10.00 -19.47 20.63
CA ASP A 114 -9.24 -18.27 20.94
C ASP A 114 -7.88 -18.64 21.53
N VAL A 115 -6.80 -18.23 20.85
CA VAL A 115 -5.42 -18.52 21.28
C VAL A 115 -5.11 -17.99 22.68
N SER A 116 -5.69 -16.86 23.09
CA SER A 116 -5.48 -16.31 24.44
C SER A 116 -6.05 -17.18 25.56
N ARG A 117 -6.96 -18.11 25.21
CA ARG A 117 -7.60 -19.05 26.14
C ARG A 117 -7.01 -20.47 26.09
N ASN A 118 -6.10 -20.74 25.16
CA ASN A 118 -5.60 -22.09 24.87
C ASN A 118 -4.06 -22.16 24.81
N LEU A 119 -3.36 -21.12 25.28
CA LEU A 119 -1.90 -21.05 25.44
C LEU A 119 -1.49 -21.13 26.92
#